data_AF-A0AAV5V8Q8-F1
#
_entry.id   AF-A0AAV5V8Q8-F1
#
_cell.length_a   1.000
_cell.length_b   1.000
_cell.length_c   1.000
_cell.angle_alpha   90.00
_cell.angle_beta   90.00
_cell.angle_gamma   90.00
#
_symmetry.space_group_name_H-M   'P 1'
#
loop_
_entity.id
_entity.type
_entity.pdbx_description
1 polymer ?
#
loop_
_entity_poly.entity_id
_entity_poly.type
_entity_poly.pdbx_seq_one_letter_code
_entity_poly.pdbx_strand_id
1 'polypeptide(L)'
;NLLSLLSFFSVFVSSLSQLTATAGTTGCVVTKNKLYSHGNFIRQLNRAELGQFAKFKNELEGWQKKLDLIFADADMSSPSNSTSSLPPFPERPLSPPFCSGKDTILYLFSGCSIQNNKVYVGTNLAREFEGDEKKKFADLTEKMKTGTSNQDEF
;
A
#
# COMPACT_ATOMS: atom_id res chain seq x y z
N ASN A 1 42.08 -40.85 29.82
CA ASN A 1 42.51 -39.44 29.77
C ASN A 1 43.01 -39.16 28.37
N LEU A 2 42.37 -38.42 27.49
CA LEU A 2 41.31 -37.44 27.62
C LEU A 2 40.69 -37.36 26.20
N LEU A 3 39.42 -37.76 26.09
CA LEU A 3 38.62 -37.50 24.88
C LEU A 3 38.38 -35.99 24.75
N SER A 4 38.01 -35.61 23.53
CA SER A 4 36.92 -34.68 23.24
C SER A 4 37.24 -33.22 22.89
N LEU A 5 36.83 -32.91 21.65
CA LEU A 5 36.03 -31.74 21.25
C LEU A 5 36.77 -30.44 20.96
N LEU A 6 37.43 -30.40 19.81
CA LEU A 6 37.47 -29.18 19.00
C LEU A 6 36.08 -28.96 18.39
N SER A 7 35.25 -28.23 19.13
CA SER A 7 33.95 -27.74 18.69
C SER A 7 34.16 -26.68 17.62
N PHE A 8 33.98 -27.06 16.35
CA PHE A 8 33.78 -26.11 15.26
C PHE A 8 32.41 -25.45 15.48
N PHE A 9 32.40 -24.25 16.05
CA PHE A 9 31.23 -23.37 16.00
C PHE A 9 31.03 -22.91 14.55
N SER A 10 30.40 -23.75 13.72
CA SER A 10 29.79 -23.28 12.49
C SER A 10 28.54 -22.49 12.88
N VAL A 11 28.67 -21.17 12.97
CA VAL A 11 27.51 -20.29 13.03
C VAL A 11 26.86 -20.34 11.65
N PHE A 12 25.97 -21.31 11.43
CA PHE A 12 25.02 -21.23 10.35
C PHE A 12 24.08 -20.08 10.68
N VAL A 13 24.37 -18.92 10.08
CA VAL A 13 23.42 -17.82 9.97
C VAL A 13 22.31 -18.35 9.07
N SER A 14 21.30 -18.98 9.65
CA SER A 14 20.03 -19.19 8.98
C SER A 14 19.52 -17.79 8.66
N SER A 15 19.65 -17.37 7.40
CA SER A 15 18.96 -16.20 6.87
C SER A 15 17.47 -16.45 7.06
N LEU A 16 16.97 -16.00 8.20
CA LEU A 16 15.56 -15.81 8.43
C LEU A 16 15.18 -14.71 7.45
N SER A 17 14.68 -15.10 6.28
CA SER A 17 13.96 -14.22 5.38
C SER A 17 12.77 -13.70 6.18
N GLN A 18 12.99 -12.61 6.91
CA GLN A 18 11.92 -11.79 7.43
C GLN A 18 11.22 -11.25 6.19
N LEU A 19 10.22 -12.01 5.71
CA LEU A 19 9.04 -11.39 5.12
C LEU A 19 8.49 -10.52 6.24
N THR A 20 9.01 -9.30 6.36
CA THR A 20 8.22 -8.21 6.90
C THR A 20 7.07 -8.09 5.92
N ALA A 21 5.97 -8.78 6.22
CA ALA A 21 4.67 -8.32 5.81
C ALA A 21 4.59 -6.88 6.33
N THR A 22 4.95 -5.93 5.47
CA THR A 22 4.83 -4.52 5.76
C THR A 22 3.35 -4.30 6.01
N ALA A 23 2.99 -4.24 7.29
CA ALA A 23 1.75 -3.65 7.78
C ALA A 23 1.84 -2.13 7.56
N GLY A 24 2.05 -1.73 6.30
CA GLY A 24 1.83 -0.40 5.80
C GLY A 24 0.70 -0.55 4.81
N THR A 25 -0.37 0.21 4.98
CA THR A 25 -1.36 0.38 3.92
C THR A 25 -0.60 0.62 2.62
N THR A 26 -0.78 -0.25 1.64
CA THR A 26 -0.42 -0.02 0.23
C THR A 26 -0.57 1.47 -0.10
N GLY A 27 0.55 2.18 -0.21
CA GLY A 27 0.54 3.64 -0.12
C GLY A 27 0.20 4.28 -1.45
N CYS A 28 -0.89 5.07 -1.48
CA CYS A 28 -1.16 6.04 -2.54
C CYS A 28 -0.56 7.39 -2.12
N VAL A 29 0.42 7.88 -2.87
CA VAL A 29 1.12 9.13 -2.55
C VAL A 29 0.98 10.08 -3.72
N VAL A 30 0.57 11.31 -3.43
CA VAL A 30 0.53 12.40 -4.41
C VAL A 30 1.55 13.45 -4.02
N THR A 31 2.53 13.69 -4.89
CA THR A 31 3.51 14.76 -4.71
C THR A 31 3.82 15.41 -6.05
N LYS A 32 3.90 16.75 -6.09
CA LYS A 32 4.14 17.51 -7.33
C LYS A 32 3.24 17.08 -8.50
N ASN A 33 1.94 16.90 -8.24
CA ASN A 33 0.93 16.42 -9.20
C ASN A 33 1.20 15.03 -9.80
N LYS A 34 2.08 14.24 -9.19
CA LYS A 34 2.41 12.87 -9.60
C LYS A 34 1.79 11.88 -8.63
N LEU A 35 1.15 10.86 -9.19
CA LEU A 35 0.61 9.72 -8.47
C LEU A 35 1.70 8.64 -8.36
N TYR A 36 1.91 8.20 -7.13
CA TYR A 36 2.72 7.05 -6.78
C TYR A 36 1.86 6.01 -6.07
N SER A 37 2.07 4.74 -6.38
CA SER A 37 1.44 3.62 -5.69
C SER A 37 2.47 2.53 -5.45
N HIS A 38 2.48 1.93 -4.26
CA HIS A 38 3.48 0.93 -3.86
C HIS A 38 4.95 1.39 -4.05
N GLY A 39 5.21 2.69 -3.95
CA GLY A 39 6.53 3.28 -4.18
C GLY A 39 6.89 3.55 -5.65
N ASN A 40 6.06 3.14 -6.60
CA ASN A 40 6.30 3.32 -8.03
C ASN A 40 5.58 4.55 -8.57
N PHE A 41 6.23 5.26 -9.51
CA PHE A 41 5.57 6.32 -10.27
C PHE A 41 4.55 5.73 -11.25
N ILE A 42 3.29 6.17 -11.13
CA ILE A 42 2.20 5.68 -11.99
C ILE A 42 2.02 6.62 -13.17
N ARG A 43 1.70 7.89 -12.88
CA ARG A 43 1.47 8.96 -13.88
C ARG A 43 1.30 10.31 -13.20
N GLN A 44 1.15 11.36 -14.02
CA GLN A 44 0.65 12.64 -13.52
C GLN A 44 -0.87 12.60 -13.34
N LEU A 45 -1.36 13.34 -12.33
CA LEU A 45 -2.79 13.55 -12.12
C LEU A 45 -3.34 14.48 -13.20
N ASN A 46 -4.53 14.16 -13.70
CA ASN A 46 -5.27 15.03 -14.59
C ASN A 46 -6.04 16.12 -13.81
N ARG A 47 -6.67 17.06 -14.52
CA ARG A 47 -7.40 18.19 -13.90
C ARG A 47 -8.51 17.73 -12.94
N ALA A 48 -9.27 16.69 -13.28
CA ALA A 48 -10.33 16.19 -12.44
C ALA A 48 -9.78 15.57 -11.15
N GLU A 49 -8.69 14.80 -11.26
CA GLU A 49 -8.02 14.18 -10.11
C GLU A 49 -7.35 15.20 -9.20
N LEU A 50 -6.80 16.28 -9.75
CA LEU A 50 -6.31 17.41 -8.96
C LEU A 50 -7.44 18.05 -8.14
N GLY A 51 -8.63 18.19 -8.73
CA GLY A 51 -9.82 18.65 -8.02
C GLY A 51 -10.23 17.69 -6.90
N GLN A 52 -10.26 16.38 -7.16
CA GLN A 52 -10.53 15.35 -6.16
C GLN A 52 -9.51 15.37 -5.02
N PHE A 53 -8.22 15.54 -5.35
CA PHE A 53 -7.16 15.63 -4.36
C PHE A 53 -7.26 16.90 -3.51
N ALA A 54 -7.61 18.04 -4.12
CA ALA A 54 -7.87 19.28 -3.38
C ALA A 54 -9.04 19.12 -2.40
N LYS A 55 -10.15 18.50 -2.84
CA LYS A 55 -11.29 18.20 -1.97
C LYS A 55 -10.88 17.31 -0.79
N PHE A 56 -10.15 16.24 -1.06
CA PHE A 56 -9.68 15.31 -0.03
C PHE A 56 -8.77 15.98 1.01
N LYS A 57 -7.86 16.88 0.59
CA LYS A 57 -7.04 17.66 1.53
C LYS A 57 -7.90 18.53 2.46
N ASN A 58 -8.90 19.23 1.92
CA ASN A 58 -9.80 20.05 2.73
C ASN A 58 -10.61 19.19 3.72
N GLU A 59 -11.05 18.01 3.29
CA GLU A 59 -11.76 17.06 4.17
C GLU A 59 -10.84 16.53 5.28
N LEU A 60 -9.57 16.25 4.99
CA LEU A 60 -8.57 15.86 5.99
C LEU A 60 -8.30 16.97 7.01
N GLU A 61 -8.17 18.23 6.57
CA GLU A 61 -8.01 19.36 7.49
C GLU A 61 -9.22 19.52 8.42
N GLY A 62 -10.43 19.36 7.87
CA GLY A 62 -11.66 19.39 8.67
C GLY A 62 -11.76 18.22 9.65
N TRP A 63 -11.34 17.03 9.24
CA TRP A 63 -11.28 15.84 10.09
C TRP A 63 -10.27 16.00 11.23
N GLN A 64 -9.06 16.49 10.92
CA GLN A 64 -8.03 16.76 11.93
C GLN A 64 -8.52 17.76 12.98
N LYS A 65 -9.14 18.87 12.56
CA LYS A 65 -9.70 19.85 13.50
C LYS A 65 -10.74 19.25 14.43
N LYS A 66 -11.60 18.35 13.94
CA LYS A 66 -12.59 17.65 14.77
C LYS A 66 -11.93 16.72 15.78
N LEU A 67 -10.85 16.05 15.39
CA LEU A 67 -10.06 15.24 16.32
C LEU A 67 -9.41 16.09 17.40
N ASP A 68 -8.78 17.21 17.01
CA ASP A 68 -8.10 18.11 17.95
C ASP A 68 -9.09 18.64 19.01
N LEU A 69 -10.33 18.97 18.61
CA LEU A 69 -11.39 19.38 19.54
C LEU A 69 -11.78 18.26 20.52
N ILE A 70 -11.97 17.02 20.02
CA ILE A 70 -12.31 15.88 20.86
C ILE A 70 -11.23 15.62 21.92
N PHE A 71 -9.95 15.70 21.53
CA PHE A 71 -8.85 15.48 22.46
C PHE A 71 -8.66 16.63 23.44
N ALA A 72 -8.85 17.88 23.01
CA ALA A 72 -8.81 19.04 23.91
C ALA A 72 -9.93 19.00 24.97
N ASP A 73 -11.15 18.59 24.59
CA ASP A 73 -12.28 18.47 25.51
C ASP A 73 -12.08 17.31 26.51
N ALA A 74 -11.46 16.21 26.08
CA ALA A 74 -11.13 15.06 26.93
C ALA A 74 -10.08 15.42 27.99
N ASP A 75 -9.08 16.23 27.64
CA ASP A 75 -8.04 16.67 28.58
C ASP A 75 -8.58 17.66 29.63
N MET A 76 -9.66 18.39 29.32
CA MET A 76 -10.32 19.34 30.23
C MET A 76 -11.39 18.71 31.12
N SER A 77 -11.74 17.42 30.94
CA SER A 77 -12.82 16.76 31.66
C SER A 77 -12.40 15.48 32.39
N SER A 78 -12.17 15.59 33.71
CA SER A 78 -12.33 14.47 34.66
C SER A 78 -12.43 14.95 36.12
N PRO A 79 -13.21 14.30 37.01
CA PRO A 79 -14.35 13.41 36.80
C PRO A 79 -15.59 13.88 37.62
N SER A 80 -16.75 14.04 36.99
CA SER A 80 -18.01 14.06 37.75
C SER A 80 -19.17 13.52 36.94
N ASN A 81 -19.56 12.29 37.30
CA ASN A 81 -20.86 11.66 37.08
C ASN A 81 -21.25 11.24 35.65
N SER A 82 -21.01 9.96 35.36
CA SER A 82 -21.97 9.02 34.74
C SER A 82 -22.56 9.43 33.38
N THR A 83 -21.94 9.11 32.24
CA THR A 83 -21.91 7.78 31.64
C THR A 83 -20.82 7.79 30.58
N SER A 84 -19.75 7.02 30.81
CA SER A 84 -18.52 7.05 30.03
C SER A 84 -18.72 6.44 28.64
N SER A 85 -19.12 7.27 27.69
CA SER A 85 -18.99 7.00 26.26
C SER A 85 -18.08 8.08 25.71
N LEU A 86 -16.93 7.69 25.15
CA LEU A 86 -16.12 8.60 24.35
C LEU A 86 -17.04 9.28 23.30
N PRO A 87 -16.89 10.58 23.03
CA PRO A 87 -17.60 11.20 21.93
C PRO A 87 -17.30 10.43 20.63
N PRO A 88 -18.29 10.31 19.73
CA PRO A 88 -18.09 9.55 18.51
C PRO A 88 -16.97 10.17 17.68
N PHE A 89 -15.97 9.34 17.34
CA PHE A 89 -14.87 9.77 16.49
C PHE A 89 -15.42 10.12 15.09
N PRO A 90 -14.96 11.23 14.49
CA PRO A 90 -15.38 11.60 13.15
C PRO A 90 -14.89 10.55 12.15
N GLU A 91 -15.75 10.20 11.20
CA GLU A 91 -15.39 9.30 10.11
C GLU A 91 -14.21 9.85 9.32
N ARG A 92 -13.23 8.98 9.04
CA ARG A 92 -12.07 9.34 8.25
C ARG A 92 -12.51 9.58 6.80
N PRO A 93 -12.07 10.68 6.15
CA PRO A 93 -12.30 10.90 4.73
C PRO A 93 -11.81 9.73 3.88
N LEU A 94 -12.62 9.33 2.90
CA LEU A 94 -12.26 8.26 1.96
C LEU A 94 -11.15 8.74 1.02
N SER A 95 -10.19 7.87 0.73
CA SER A 95 -9.15 8.17 -0.25
C SER A 95 -9.75 8.47 -1.62
N PRO A 96 -9.13 9.38 -2.41
CA PRO A 96 -9.59 9.63 -3.77
C PRO A 96 -9.66 8.36 -4.62
N PRO A 97 -10.63 8.25 -5.55
CA PRO A 97 -10.87 7.02 -6.32
C PRO A 97 -9.67 6.63 -7.19
N PHE A 98 -8.86 7.60 -7.63
CA PHE A 98 -7.64 7.33 -8.40
C PHE A 98 -6.58 6.54 -7.61
N CYS A 99 -6.66 6.50 -6.27
CA CYS A 99 -5.76 5.68 -5.45
C CYS A 99 -6.03 4.18 -5.60
N SER A 100 -7.24 3.80 -6.02
CA SER A 100 -7.67 2.41 -6.24
C SER A 100 -7.92 2.12 -7.74
N GLY A 101 -7.26 2.88 -8.62
CA GLY A 101 -7.34 2.72 -10.06
C GLY A 101 -6.74 1.39 -10.53
N LYS A 102 -7.09 0.95 -11.74
CA LYS A 102 -6.52 -0.28 -12.33
C LYS A 102 -4.99 -0.20 -12.49
N ASP A 103 -4.49 1.00 -12.71
CA ASP A 103 -3.07 1.34 -12.83
C ASP A 103 -2.32 1.34 -11.50
N THR A 104 -3.03 1.40 -10.36
CA THR A 104 -2.39 1.39 -9.03
C THR A 104 -2.24 -0.01 -8.44
N ILE A 105 -2.83 -1.04 -9.05
CA ILE A 105 -2.75 -2.44 -8.60
C ILE A 105 -1.36 -3.02 -8.89
N LEU A 106 -0.69 -3.53 -7.85
CA LEU A 106 0.56 -4.27 -7.96
C LEU A 106 0.27 -5.78 -8.03
N TYR A 107 0.66 -6.41 -9.14
CA TYR A 107 0.61 -7.86 -9.31
C TYR A 107 1.97 -8.45 -8.93
N LEU A 108 2.00 -9.35 -7.95
CA LEU A 108 3.22 -9.97 -7.46
C LEU A 108 3.40 -11.36 -8.09
N PHE A 109 4.55 -11.57 -8.71
CA PHE A 109 4.96 -12.85 -9.30
C PHE A 109 6.23 -13.36 -8.63
N SER A 110 6.59 -14.62 -8.85
CA SER A 110 7.84 -15.20 -8.33
C SER A 110 9.06 -14.52 -8.97
N GLY A 111 9.61 -13.51 -8.28
CA GLY A 111 10.84 -12.81 -8.67
C GLY A 111 10.64 -11.44 -9.33
N CYS A 112 9.40 -11.04 -9.62
CA CYS A 112 9.11 -9.72 -10.17
C CYS A 112 7.74 -9.21 -9.71
N SER A 113 7.50 -7.92 -9.91
CA SER A 113 6.18 -7.33 -9.75
C SER A 113 5.80 -6.52 -10.97
N ILE A 114 4.51 -6.48 -11.28
CA ILE A 114 3.99 -5.80 -12.45
C ILE A 114 2.94 -4.79 -12.01
N GLN A 115 3.08 -3.55 -12.45
CA GLN A 115 2.15 -2.46 -12.14
C GLN A 115 2.12 -1.48 -13.30
N ASN A 116 0.90 -1.08 -13.71
CA ASN A 116 0.69 -0.13 -14.80
C ASN A 116 1.47 -0.47 -16.10
N ASN A 117 1.45 -1.74 -16.51
CA ASN A 117 2.21 -2.25 -17.66
C ASN A 117 3.74 -2.12 -17.53
N LYS A 118 4.26 -2.04 -16.32
CA LYS A 118 5.70 -1.98 -16.04
C LYS A 118 6.12 -3.15 -15.19
N VAL A 119 7.26 -3.75 -15.54
CA VAL A 119 7.86 -4.88 -14.82
C VAL A 119 8.96 -4.35 -13.92
N TYR A 120 8.93 -4.76 -12.66
CA TYR A 120 9.92 -4.40 -11.65
C TYR A 120 10.60 -5.66 -11.11
N VAL A 121 11.92 -5.59 -10.95
CA VAL A 121 12.72 -6.60 -10.24
C VAL A 121 13.26 -5.94 -8.97
N GLY A 122 12.74 -6.37 -7.82
CA GLY A 122 12.87 -5.59 -6.59
C GLY A 122 12.19 -4.23 -6.73
N THR A 123 12.95 -3.14 -6.53
CA THR A 123 12.50 -1.74 -6.68
C THR A 123 12.87 -1.11 -8.01
N ASN A 124 13.57 -1.85 -8.89
CA ASN A 124 14.08 -1.32 -10.15
C ASN A 124 13.09 -1.59 -11.28
N LEU A 125 12.79 -0.55 -12.07
CA LEU A 125 12.07 -0.71 -13.33
C LEU A 125 12.94 -1.49 -14.31
N ALA A 126 12.52 -2.71 -14.66
CA ALA A 126 13.24 -3.55 -15.60
C ALA A 126 12.87 -3.22 -17.05
N ARG A 127 11.56 -3.09 -17.33
CA ARG A 127 11.03 -2.71 -18.65
C ARG A 127 9.55 -2.34 -18.58
N GLU A 128 9.04 -1.75 -19.65
CA GLU A 128 7.61 -1.61 -19.89
C GLU A 128 7.12 -2.71 -20.83
N PHE A 129 5.86 -3.09 -20.72
CA PHE A 129 5.20 -3.94 -21.71
C PHE A 129 4.94 -3.14 -22.98
N GLU A 130 5.06 -3.80 -24.13
CA GLU A 130 4.86 -3.20 -25.44
C GLU A 130 3.93 -4.08 -26.30
N GLY A 131 3.34 -3.48 -27.33
CA GLY A 131 2.54 -4.21 -28.33
C GLY A 131 1.41 -5.07 -27.75
N ASP A 132 1.41 -6.35 -28.13
CA ASP A 132 0.45 -7.38 -27.75
C ASP A 132 0.56 -7.81 -26.29
N GLU A 133 1.71 -7.61 -25.65
CA GLU A 133 1.94 -7.98 -24.25
C GLU A 133 1.02 -7.21 -23.29
N LYS A 134 0.75 -5.93 -23.56
CA LYS A 134 -0.22 -5.14 -22.77
C LYS A 134 -1.62 -5.77 -22.78
N LYS A 135 -2.03 -6.32 -23.92
CA LYS A 135 -3.34 -6.97 -24.07
C LYS A 135 -3.37 -8.29 -23.31
N LYS A 136 -2.36 -9.14 -23.53
CA LYS A 136 -2.20 -10.42 -22.81
C LYS A 136 -2.22 -10.21 -21.30
N PHE A 137 -1.52 -9.18 -20.81
CA PHE A 137 -1.54 -8.85 -19.39
C PHE A 137 -2.91 -8.37 -18.93
N ALA A 138 -3.59 -7.48 -19.67
CA ALA A 138 -4.94 -7.06 -19.33
C ALA A 138 -5.90 -8.26 -19.20
N ASP A 139 -5.87 -9.18 -20.16
CA ASP A 139 -6.68 -10.40 -20.15
C ASP A 139 -6.36 -11.29 -18.94
N LEU A 140 -5.06 -11.44 -18.62
CA LEU A 140 -4.62 -12.17 -17.43
C LEU A 140 -5.18 -11.55 -16.15
N THR A 141 -5.08 -10.22 -16.02
CA THR A 141 -5.59 -9.53 -14.82
C THR A 141 -7.10 -9.60 -14.67
N GLU A 142 -7.83 -9.74 -15.76
CA GLU A 142 -9.27 -9.98 -15.75
C GLU A 142 -9.59 -11.40 -15.28
N LYS A 143 -8.91 -12.41 -15.83
CA LYS A 143 -9.05 -13.82 -15.39
C LYS A 143 -8.73 -14.01 -13.90
N MET A 144 -7.72 -13.30 -13.39
CA MET A 144 -7.39 -13.30 -11.96
C MET A 144 -8.51 -12.73 -11.08
N LYS A 145 -9.26 -11.73 -11.57
CA LYS A 145 -10.39 -11.14 -10.84
C LYS A 145 -11.62 -12.05 -10.82
N THR A 146 -11.85 -12.81 -11.88
CA THR A 146 -12.99 -13.72 -12.01
C THR A 146 -12.75 -15.08 -11.34
N GLY A 147 -11.57 -15.31 -10.75
CA GLY A 147 -11.22 -16.55 -10.06
C GLY A 147 -11.11 -17.76 -11.00
N THR A 148 -10.95 -17.54 -12.31
CA THR A 148 -10.87 -18.61 -13.29
C THR A 148 -9.42 -19.08 -13.39
N SER A 149 -9.01 -19.95 -12.47
CA SER A 149 -7.70 -20.60 -12.47
C SER A 149 -7.67 -21.73 -13.50
N ASN A 150 -7.49 -21.40 -14.77
CA ASN A 150 -6.93 -22.39 -15.70
C ASN A 150 -5.41 -22.26 -15.57
N GLN A 151 -4.81 -23.27 -14.93
CA GLN A 151 -3.37 -23.48 -14.93
C GLN A 151 -2.94 -23.79 -16.36
N ASP A 152 -2.58 -22.76 -17.11
CA ASP A 152 -1.71 -22.94 -18.26
C ASP A 152 -0.36 -22.32 -17.87
N GLU A 153 0.57 -23.22 -17.53
CA GLU A 153 1.99 -22.95 -17.30
C GLU A 153 2.57 -22.12 -18.45
N PHE A 154 3.33 -21.09 -18.11
CA PHE A 154 4.35 -20.48 -18.97
C PHE A 154 5.69 -21.14 -18.68
#